data_AF-A0A4Q0I0G2-F1
#
_entry.id   AF-A0A4Q0I0G2-F1
#
_cell.length_a   1.000
_cell.length_b   1.000
_cell.length_c   1.000
_cell.angle_alpha   90.00
_cell.angle_beta   90.00
_cell.angle_gamma   90.00
#
_symmetry.space_group_name_H-M   'P 1'
#
loop_
_entity.id
_entity.type
_entity.pdbx_description
1 polymer ?
#
loop_
_entity_poly.entity_id
_entity_poly.type
_entity_poly.pdbx_seq_one_letter_code
_entity_poly.pdbx_strand_id
1 'polypeptide(L)'
;MNVLRDLLKKKNGSLTVEAAISLPLFMCVFLSIAFFMKVVYIHNNVQYAINGAANEVATYSYLYSISGLRELNDAATETADEYGGTASDHTKQVLEAFDALGDISEESVDSFKGLATGDSTQIDRLKELYEESKISIGSVKDVFGEVKENPRKEFISVASLFFSAGFEKIKDELSEPIIELFMRKYIDERIFNSKGGPGAYIVVNEGEDPLEAFSFSNRVFADNKSVDIVVRYKIKTSLPINILPEIHMEQRATVRGWMNGDASAPVEVKESLWDKAPFDYGKQITAKELEKYPNRYPDTGDMYEVRSINLDCETYKDIKKAKSSLKSSINKFGSKTKGVGGVTSRTFIIVIPEGTLTDEVKTMLEELKSEAASGTPSIKVVYSEGYGRQSNVDESSE
;
A
#
# COMPACT_ATOMS: atom_id res chain seq x y z
N MET A 1 -13.04 -75.85 49.78
CA MET A 1 -13.30 -74.42 49.50
C MET A 1 -12.60 -73.44 50.47
N ASN A 2 -12.24 -73.85 51.70
CA ASN A 2 -11.61 -72.95 52.68
C ASN A 2 -10.08 -72.77 52.52
N VAL A 3 -9.38 -73.74 51.94
CA VAL A 3 -7.91 -73.67 51.76
C VAL A 3 -7.49 -72.59 50.74
N LEU A 4 -8.28 -72.40 49.68
CA LEU A 4 -8.05 -71.34 48.67
C LEU A 4 -8.27 -69.94 49.25
N ARG A 5 -9.22 -69.80 50.18
CA ARG A 5 -9.54 -68.54 50.86
C ARG A 5 -8.43 -68.13 51.84
N ASP A 6 -7.86 -69.08 52.56
CA ASP A 6 -6.72 -68.83 53.46
C ASP A 6 -5.41 -68.58 52.71
N LEU A 7 -5.21 -69.19 51.54
CA LEU A 7 -4.06 -68.89 50.65
C LEU A 7 -4.12 -67.47 50.07
N LEU A 8 -5.33 -66.95 49.81
CA LEU A 8 -5.53 -65.56 49.37
C LEU A 8 -5.35 -64.55 50.52
N LYS A 9 -5.75 -64.90 51.76
CA LYS A 9 -5.57 -64.06 52.96
C LYS A 9 -4.12 -63.89 53.41
N LYS A 10 -3.19 -64.74 52.95
CA LYS A 10 -1.78 -64.71 53.32
C LYS A 10 -0.85 -64.01 52.31
N LYS A 11 -1.39 -63.39 51.26
CA LYS A 11 -0.60 -62.63 50.29
C LYS A 11 -0.60 -61.14 50.65
N ASN A 12 0.26 -60.76 51.60
CA ASN A 12 0.66 -59.36 51.69
C ASN A 12 1.47 -59.07 50.41
N GLY A 13 0.95 -58.17 49.57
CA GLY A 13 1.69 -57.67 48.42
C GLY A 13 3.05 -57.16 48.88
N SER A 14 4.11 -57.48 48.14
CA SER A 14 5.42 -56.88 48.41
C SER A 14 5.30 -55.38 48.15
N LEU A 15 5.53 -54.56 49.18
CA LEU A 15 5.53 -53.10 49.08
C LEU A 15 6.41 -52.61 47.91
N THR A 16 7.51 -53.33 47.63
CA THR A 16 8.40 -53.06 46.51
C THR A 16 7.75 -53.31 45.15
N VAL A 17 6.89 -54.33 45.01
CA VAL A 17 6.18 -54.63 43.75
C VAL A 17 5.09 -53.58 43.48
N GLU A 18 4.36 -53.16 44.52
CA GLU A 18 3.36 -52.10 44.40
C GLU A 18 4.02 -50.75 44.07
N ALA A 19 5.17 -50.43 44.68
CA ALA A 19 5.96 -49.25 44.35
C ALA A 19 6.53 -49.30 42.93
N ALA A 20 7.02 -50.46 42.49
CA ALA A 20 7.58 -50.66 41.15
C ALA A 20 6.55 -50.51 40.02
N ILE A 21 5.27 -50.76 40.29
CA ILE A 21 4.17 -50.57 39.31
C ILE A 21 3.57 -49.17 39.41
N SER A 22 3.43 -48.61 40.61
CA SER A 22 2.82 -47.29 40.81
C SER A 22 3.72 -46.14 40.33
N LEU A 23 5.04 -46.24 40.47
CA LEU A 23 5.97 -45.18 40.05
C LEU A 23 5.96 -44.92 38.53
N PRO A 24 6.07 -45.93 37.64
CA PRO A 24 5.96 -45.71 36.19
C PRO A 24 4.60 -45.16 35.78
N LEU A 25 3.51 -45.61 36.40
CA LEU A 25 2.17 -45.09 36.15
C LEU A 25 2.08 -43.60 36.49
N PHE A 26 2.58 -43.22 37.67
CA PHE A 26 2.65 -41.82 38.09
C PHE A 26 3.50 -40.97 37.14
N MET A 27 4.66 -41.48 36.71
CA MET A 27 5.51 -40.81 35.72
C MET A 27 4.82 -40.64 34.37
N CYS A 28 4.03 -41.63 33.91
CA CYS A 28 3.25 -41.50 32.67
C CYS A 28 2.22 -40.37 32.76
N VAL A 29 1.54 -40.22 33.90
CA VAL A 29 0.59 -39.12 34.13
C VAL A 29 1.31 -37.77 34.11
N PHE A 30 2.43 -37.66 34.84
CA PHE A 30 3.21 -36.42 34.88
C PHE A 30 3.75 -36.01 33.51
N LEU A 31 4.31 -36.97 32.75
CA LEU A 31 4.79 -36.73 31.38
C LEU A 31 3.66 -36.35 30.43
N SER A 32 2.46 -36.94 30.59
CA SER A 32 1.29 -36.56 29.79
C SER A 32 0.91 -35.09 30.01
N ILE A 33 0.94 -34.61 31.26
CA ILE A 33 0.70 -33.20 31.59
C ILE A 33 1.80 -32.32 31.00
N ALA A 34 3.08 -32.70 31.16
CA ALA A 34 4.20 -31.93 30.62
C ALA A 34 4.16 -31.83 29.08
N PHE A 35 3.73 -32.87 28.39
CA PHE A 35 3.59 -32.84 26.94
C PHE A 35 2.36 -32.05 26.49
N PHE A 36 1.26 -32.11 27.24
CA PHE A 36 0.14 -31.20 27.00
C PHE A 36 0.55 -29.73 27.13
N MET A 37 1.35 -29.40 28.15
CA MET A 37 1.95 -28.05 28.25
C MET A 37 2.80 -27.70 27.04
N LYS A 38 3.56 -28.65 26.48
CA LYS A 38 4.32 -28.44 25.24
C LYS A 38 3.42 -28.21 24.02
N VAL A 39 2.31 -28.92 23.90
CA VAL A 39 1.32 -28.67 22.83
C VAL A 39 0.75 -27.25 22.95
N VAL A 40 0.37 -26.81 24.16
CA VAL A 40 -0.11 -25.44 24.40
C VAL A 40 0.99 -24.41 24.12
N TYR A 41 2.24 -24.70 24.47
CA TYR A 41 3.38 -23.85 24.15
C TYR A 41 3.54 -23.64 22.65
N ILE A 42 3.50 -24.72 21.86
CA ILE A 42 3.57 -24.66 20.39
C ILE A 42 2.39 -23.85 19.85
N HIS A 43 1.16 -24.14 20.32
CA HIS A 43 -0.03 -23.41 19.93
C HIS A 43 0.13 -21.89 20.17
N ASN A 44 0.52 -21.49 21.37
CA ASN A 44 0.70 -20.08 21.70
C ASN A 44 1.82 -19.42 20.89
N ASN A 45 2.90 -20.15 20.61
CA ASN A 45 4.01 -19.61 19.84
C ASN A 45 3.63 -19.37 18.37
N VAL A 46 2.97 -20.34 17.72
CA VAL A 46 2.49 -20.17 16.35
C VAL A 46 1.42 -19.07 16.30
N GLN A 47 0.49 -19.01 17.27
CA GLN A 47 -0.52 -17.95 17.33
C GLN A 47 0.11 -16.56 17.49
N TYR A 48 1.13 -16.45 18.34
CA TYR A 48 1.89 -15.21 18.51
C TYR A 48 2.57 -14.81 17.20
N ALA A 49 3.15 -15.77 16.48
CA ALA A 49 3.86 -15.51 15.25
C ALA A 49 2.94 -15.07 14.11
N ILE A 50 1.78 -15.72 13.93
CA ILE A 50 0.80 -15.30 12.91
C ILE A 50 0.14 -13.96 13.26
N ASN A 51 -0.07 -13.65 14.55
CA ASN A 51 -0.58 -12.35 14.97
C ASN A 51 0.46 -11.25 14.70
N GLY A 52 1.75 -11.53 14.98
CA GLY A 52 2.85 -10.63 14.64
C GLY A 52 2.91 -10.37 13.13
N ALA A 53 2.87 -11.43 12.33
CA ALA A 53 2.85 -11.31 10.88
C ALA A 53 1.66 -10.50 10.34
N ALA A 54 0.44 -10.77 10.84
CA ALA A 54 -0.74 -10.01 10.42
C ALA A 54 -0.63 -8.51 10.74
N ASN A 55 -0.07 -8.16 11.90
CA ASN A 55 0.15 -6.77 12.30
C ASN A 55 1.26 -6.09 11.50
N GLU A 56 2.35 -6.80 11.18
CA GLU A 56 3.42 -6.27 10.31
C GLU A 56 2.87 -5.98 8.91
N VAL A 57 2.14 -6.91 8.29
CA VAL A 57 1.48 -6.68 7.00
C VAL A 57 0.56 -5.47 7.06
N ALA A 58 -0.26 -5.33 8.11
CA ALA A 58 -1.16 -4.19 8.27
C ALA A 58 -0.43 -2.86 8.50
N THR A 59 0.73 -2.88 9.16
CA THR A 59 1.55 -1.69 9.42
C THR A 59 2.29 -1.25 8.16
N TYR A 60 2.91 -2.19 7.45
CA TYR A 60 3.60 -1.89 6.21
C TYR A 60 2.64 -1.52 5.07
N SER A 61 1.43 -2.06 5.06
CA SER A 61 0.39 -1.61 4.13
C SER A 61 -0.02 -0.16 4.40
N TYR A 62 -0.06 0.27 5.67
CA TYR A 62 -0.26 1.68 6.02
C TYR A 62 0.83 2.56 5.49
N LEU A 63 2.08 2.22 5.80
CA LEU A 63 3.25 2.97 5.34
C LEU A 63 3.28 3.06 3.81
N TYR A 64 2.94 1.98 3.10
CA TYR A 64 2.77 1.97 1.65
C TYR A 64 1.66 2.94 1.18
N SER A 65 0.53 2.97 1.87
CA SER A 65 -0.59 3.86 1.52
C SER A 65 -0.34 5.34 1.80
N ILE A 66 0.37 5.69 2.89
CA ILE A 66 0.64 7.09 3.26
C ILE A 66 1.87 7.67 2.56
N SER A 67 2.76 6.82 2.04
CA SER A 67 4.00 7.25 1.37
C SER A 67 3.79 7.75 -0.06
N GLY A 68 2.57 7.71 -0.59
CA GLY A 68 2.28 8.04 -1.98
C GLY A 68 2.64 6.92 -2.97
N LEU A 69 3.23 5.82 -2.50
CA LEU A 69 3.68 4.70 -3.34
C LEU A 69 2.52 3.95 -3.99
N ARG A 70 1.35 3.95 -3.34
CA ARG A 70 0.14 3.37 -3.90
C ARG A 70 -0.33 4.17 -5.11
N GLU A 71 -0.42 5.50 -4.98
CA GLU A 71 -0.82 6.40 -6.05
C GLU A 71 0.16 6.34 -7.23
N LEU A 72 1.47 6.21 -6.96
CA LEU A 72 2.49 5.98 -7.97
C LEU A 72 2.36 4.60 -8.65
N ASN A 73 2.09 3.54 -7.87
CA ASN A 73 1.86 2.21 -8.41
C ASN A 73 0.62 2.17 -9.30
N ASP A 74 -0.48 2.81 -8.88
CA ASP A 74 -1.74 2.89 -9.63
C ASP A 74 -1.55 3.69 -10.94
N ALA A 75 -0.81 4.80 -10.90
CA ALA A 75 -0.46 5.56 -12.10
C ALA A 75 0.45 4.76 -13.04
N ALA A 76 1.39 3.98 -12.49
CA ALA A 76 2.32 3.15 -13.24
C ALA A 76 1.65 1.93 -13.89
N THR A 77 0.67 1.30 -13.24
CA THR A 77 -0.13 0.22 -13.85
C THR A 77 -1.05 0.75 -14.94
N GLU A 78 -1.68 1.92 -14.74
CA GLU A 78 -2.51 2.57 -15.75
C GLU A 78 -1.69 2.93 -17.02
N THR A 79 -0.46 3.43 -16.85
CA THR A 79 0.43 3.73 -17.99
C THR A 79 1.04 2.48 -18.62
N ALA A 80 1.31 1.42 -17.86
CA ALA A 80 1.83 0.15 -18.37
C ALA A 80 0.80 -0.59 -19.26
N ASP A 81 -0.49 -0.47 -18.96
CA ASP A 81 -1.58 -1.01 -19.78
C ASP A 81 -1.76 -0.22 -21.09
N GLU A 82 -1.35 1.05 -21.14
CA GLU A 82 -1.52 1.92 -22.31
C GLU A 82 -0.30 1.93 -23.26
N TYR A 83 0.92 1.73 -22.73
CA TYR A 83 2.17 1.63 -23.51
C TYR A 83 3.12 0.61 -22.86
N GLY A 84 3.21 -0.60 -23.42
CA GLY A 84 3.98 -1.72 -22.86
C GLY A 84 5.50 -1.52 -22.71
N GLY A 85 5.94 -0.83 -21.65
CA GLY A 85 7.33 -0.71 -21.16
C GLY A 85 7.57 0.66 -20.50
N THR A 86 8.28 0.84 -19.39
CA THR A 86 9.47 0.15 -18.87
C THR A 86 9.61 0.42 -17.36
N ALA A 87 9.79 -0.61 -16.53
CA ALA A 87 9.96 -0.53 -15.07
C ALA A 87 11.20 0.28 -14.56
N SER A 88 12.00 0.88 -15.44
CA SER A 88 13.30 1.49 -15.12
C SER A 88 13.21 2.93 -14.59
N ASP A 89 12.22 3.70 -15.05
CA ASP A 89 12.03 5.08 -14.58
C ASP A 89 11.23 5.13 -13.27
N HIS A 90 10.49 4.06 -12.99
CA HIS A 90 9.57 3.92 -11.88
C HIS A 90 10.29 3.77 -10.52
N THR A 91 11.45 3.11 -10.48
CA THR A 91 12.28 2.96 -9.27
C THR A 91 12.90 4.27 -8.79
N LYS A 92 13.18 5.22 -9.71
CA LYS A 92 13.67 6.56 -9.36
C LYS A 92 12.62 7.39 -8.65
N GLN A 93 11.35 7.25 -9.03
CA GLN A 93 10.24 7.99 -8.40
C GLN A 93 9.86 7.41 -7.03
N VAL A 94 10.02 6.11 -6.82
CA VAL A 94 9.96 5.48 -5.49
C VAL A 94 11.07 6.04 -4.59
N LEU A 95 12.29 6.18 -5.11
CA LEU A 95 13.41 6.84 -4.42
C LEU A 95 13.06 8.28 -4.01
N GLU A 96 12.52 9.07 -4.94
CA GLU A 96 12.17 10.47 -4.73
C GLU A 96 11.00 10.65 -3.74
N ALA A 97 10.02 9.74 -3.75
CA ALA A 97 8.93 9.70 -2.76
C ALA A 97 9.44 9.39 -1.34
N PHE A 98 10.50 8.57 -1.24
CA PHE A 98 11.20 8.31 0.02
C PHE A 98 12.08 9.48 0.48
N ASP A 99 12.78 10.16 -0.44
CA ASP A 99 13.53 11.39 -0.14
C ASP A 99 12.59 12.51 0.39
N ALA A 100 11.34 12.55 -0.09
CA ALA A 100 10.33 13.52 0.33
C ALA A 100 9.75 13.27 1.75
N LEU A 101 9.94 12.08 2.33
CA LEU A 101 9.40 11.68 3.64
C LEU A 101 10.25 12.11 4.84
N GLY A 102 11.49 12.57 4.62
CA GLY A 102 12.31 13.30 5.59
C GLY A 102 13.13 12.45 6.60
N ASP A 103 14.37 12.91 6.82
CA ASP A 103 15.38 12.49 7.81
C ASP A 103 16.15 11.18 7.54
N ILE A 104 16.69 11.08 6.33
CA ILE A 104 17.47 9.95 5.83
C ILE A 104 18.91 10.39 5.55
N SER A 105 19.91 9.78 6.21
CA SER A 105 21.32 10.15 6.05
C SER A 105 21.87 9.83 4.66
N GLU A 106 22.75 10.69 4.13
CA GLU A 106 23.41 10.54 2.82
C GLU A 106 24.09 9.17 2.62
N GLU A 107 24.57 8.54 3.69
CA GLU A 107 25.25 7.23 3.67
C GLU A 107 24.31 6.05 3.33
N SER A 108 23.04 6.17 3.74
CA SER A 108 21.99 5.20 3.38
C SER A 108 21.45 5.43 1.97
N VAL A 109 21.51 6.66 1.49
CA VAL A 109 21.23 7.03 0.10
C VAL A 109 22.36 6.52 -0.80
N ASP A 110 23.62 6.55 -0.39
CA ASP A 110 24.75 6.05 -1.18
C ASP A 110 24.77 4.51 -1.31
N SER A 111 24.36 3.77 -0.26
CA SER A 111 24.14 2.32 -0.36
C SER A 111 23.02 1.97 -1.35
N PHE A 112 22.03 2.87 -1.51
CA PHE A 112 20.92 2.72 -2.44
C PHE A 112 21.26 3.27 -3.84
N LYS A 113 22.11 4.29 -3.97
CA LYS A 113 22.69 4.76 -5.24
C LYS A 113 23.51 3.66 -5.89
N GLY A 114 24.16 2.78 -5.14
CA GLY A 114 24.80 1.58 -5.68
C GLY A 114 23.81 0.61 -6.37
N LEU A 115 22.56 0.53 -5.88
CA LEU A 115 21.47 -0.22 -6.51
C LEU A 115 20.76 0.56 -7.63
N ALA A 116 20.73 1.90 -7.55
CA ALA A 116 19.96 2.79 -8.43
C ALA A 116 20.78 3.46 -9.55
N THR A 117 22.11 3.30 -9.57
CA THR A 117 23.00 3.82 -10.64
C THR A 117 23.13 2.88 -11.85
N GLY A 118 22.41 1.76 -11.86
CA GLY A 118 22.45 0.85 -13.00
C GLY A 118 23.80 0.15 -13.16
N ASP A 119 24.35 -0.40 -12.08
CA ASP A 119 25.10 -1.64 -12.26
C ASP A 119 24.07 -2.67 -12.75
N SER A 120 24.02 -2.81 -14.07
CA SER A 120 23.08 -3.62 -14.85
C SER A 120 22.93 -5.03 -14.29
N THR A 121 23.93 -5.54 -13.59
CA THR A 121 23.91 -6.89 -13.02
C THR A 121 22.88 -7.15 -11.90
N GLN A 122 22.35 -6.13 -11.20
CA GLN A 122 21.36 -6.33 -10.12
C GLN A 122 19.92 -5.99 -10.51
N ILE A 123 19.75 -4.98 -11.36
CA ILE A 123 18.44 -4.64 -11.94
C ILE A 123 18.07 -5.63 -13.05
N ASP A 124 19.05 -6.11 -13.83
CA ASP A 124 18.82 -7.24 -14.75
C ASP A 124 18.56 -8.52 -13.98
N ARG A 125 19.10 -8.70 -12.76
CA ARG A 125 18.66 -9.79 -11.86
C ARG A 125 17.23 -9.61 -11.37
N LEU A 126 16.77 -8.40 -11.03
CA LEU A 126 15.38 -8.18 -10.61
C LEU A 126 14.38 -8.31 -11.77
N LYS A 127 14.79 -7.96 -13.00
CA LYS A 127 14.03 -8.20 -14.23
C LYS A 127 14.10 -9.66 -14.70
N GLU A 128 15.26 -10.33 -14.61
CA GLU A 128 15.39 -11.79 -14.78
C GLU A 128 14.61 -12.50 -13.68
N LEU A 129 14.56 -12.01 -12.44
CA LEU A 129 13.70 -12.57 -11.39
C LEU A 129 12.22 -12.30 -11.63
N TYR A 130 11.83 -11.30 -12.42
CA TYR A 130 10.44 -11.05 -12.81
C TYR A 130 10.04 -11.85 -14.07
N GLU A 131 10.98 -12.08 -14.99
CA GLU A 131 10.78 -12.81 -16.26
C GLU A 131 11.09 -14.33 -16.16
N GLU A 132 12.08 -14.74 -15.37
CA GLU A 132 12.42 -16.16 -15.06
C GLU A 132 11.54 -16.75 -13.94
N SER A 133 10.73 -15.95 -13.25
CA SER A 133 9.87 -16.41 -12.15
C SER A 133 8.40 -16.03 -12.43
N LYS A 134 7.36 -16.86 -12.30
CA LYS A 134 7.18 -18.08 -11.52
C LYS A 134 7.97 -18.02 -10.22
N ILE A 135 7.65 -16.98 -9.44
CA ILE A 135 8.30 -16.59 -8.17
C ILE A 135 8.61 -17.84 -7.35
N SER A 136 9.90 -18.19 -7.32
CA SER A 136 10.46 -19.21 -6.44
C SER A 136 10.86 -18.51 -5.14
N ILE A 137 10.38 -19.06 -4.02
CA ILE A 137 10.54 -18.68 -2.60
C ILE A 137 11.96 -18.20 -2.19
N GLY A 138 13.00 -18.47 -2.98
CA GLY A 138 14.38 -18.02 -2.72
C GLY A 138 14.62 -16.51 -2.84
N SER A 139 13.99 -15.81 -3.78
CA SER A 139 14.30 -14.40 -4.06
C SER A 139 13.78 -13.42 -2.99
N VAL A 140 12.63 -13.72 -2.39
CA VAL A 140 12.10 -12.96 -1.24
C VAL A 140 12.97 -13.19 0.01
N LYS A 141 13.55 -14.39 0.17
CA LYS A 141 14.53 -14.66 1.23
C LYS A 141 15.84 -13.89 1.03
N ASP A 142 16.32 -13.76 -0.20
CA ASP A 142 17.59 -13.08 -0.48
C ASP A 142 17.51 -11.56 -0.29
N VAL A 143 16.40 -10.92 -0.68
CA VAL A 143 16.17 -9.48 -0.45
C VAL A 143 16.12 -9.15 1.05
N PHE A 144 15.62 -10.07 1.89
CA PHE A 144 15.38 -9.82 3.31
C PHE A 144 16.37 -10.52 4.25
N GLY A 145 17.21 -11.42 3.76
CA GLY A 145 18.23 -12.13 4.54
C GLY A 145 19.27 -11.18 5.17
N GLU A 146 19.45 -10.00 4.60
CA GLU A 146 20.33 -8.94 5.10
C GLU A 146 19.63 -7.93 6.04
N VAL A 147 18.33 -8.09 6.28
CA VAL A 147 17.45 -7.00 6.78
C VAL A 147 17.03 -7.16 8.24
N LYS A 148 17.53 -8.21 8.92
CA LYS A 148 17.03 -8.67 10.24
C LYS A 148 17.06 -7.63 11.39
N GLU A 149 17.77 -6.50 11.23
CA GLU A 149 18.02 -5.53 12.31
C GLU A 149 17.73 -4.07 11.94
N ASN A 150 17.20 -3.77 10.74
CA ASN A 150 16.98 -2.37 10.32
C ASN A 150 15.55 -2.13 9.80
N PRO A 151 14.67 -1.51 10.62
CA PRO A 151 13.26 -1.32 10.28
C PRO A 151 13.06 -0.47 9.01
N ARG A 152 14.01 0.41 8.69
CA ARG A 152 13.97 1.21 7.47
C ARG A 152 14.30 0.39 6.23
N LYS A 153 15.35 -0.43 6.27
CA LYS A 153 15.67 -1.34 5.15
C LYS A 153 14.55 -2.35 4.92
N GLU A 154 13.92 -2.79 6.01
CA GLU A 154 12.76 -3.66 5.96
C GLU A 154 11.58 -3.00 5.26
N PHE A 155 11.22 -1.78 5.66
CA PHE A 155 10.18 -1.03 4.97
C PHE A 155 10.49 -0.84 3.48
N ILE A 156 11.70 -0.43 3.12
CA ILE A 156 12.11 -0.22 1.71
C ILE A 156 11.97 -1.53 0.91
N SER A 157 12.34 -2.65 1.51
CA SER A 157 12.25 -3.97 0.87
C SER A 157 10.79 -4.42 0.70
N VAL A 158 9.93 -4.18 1.69
CA VAL A 158 8.50 -4.47 1.56
C VAL A 158 7.86 -3.55 0.54
N ALA A 159 8.13 -2.24 0.62
CA ALA A 159 7.63 -1.24 -0.30
C ALA A 159 8.03 -1.53 -1.76
N SER A 160 9.26 -1.98 -2.00
CA SER A 160 9.72 -2.36 -3.35
C SER A 160 9.04 -3.62 -3.87
N LEU A 161 8.72 -4.60 -3.01
CA LEU A 161 7.86 -5.72 -3.40
C LEU A 161 6.47 -5.25 -3.76
N PHE A 162 5.88 -4.36 -2.96
CA PHE A 162 4.55 -3.80 -3.23
C PHE A 162 4.49 -3.03 -4.54
N PHE A 163 5.54 -2.27 -4.84
CA PHE A 163 5.65 -1.49 -6.06
C PHE A 163 5.98 -2.34 -7.30
N SER A 164 6.88 -3.32 -7.19
CA SER A 164 7.33 -4.14 -8.33
C SER A 164 6.33 -5.21 -8.75
N ALA A 165 5.64 -5.82 -7.79
CA ALA A 165 4.63 -6.84 -8.08
C ALA A 165 3.27 -6.23 -8.45
N GLY A 166 3.02 -4.99 -8.03
CA GLY A 166 1.70 -4.38 -8.04
C GLY A 166 0.84 -4.89 -6.88
N PHE A 167 0.01 -4.00 -6.32
CA PHE A 167 -0.81 -4.27 -5.13
C PHE A 167 -1.71 -5.52 -5.26
N GLU A 168 -2.24 -5.80 -6.46
CA GLU A 168 -3.11 -6.97 -6.69
C GLU A 168 -2.36 -8.31 -6.57
N LYS A 169 -1.11 -8.41 -7.05
CA LYS A 169 -0.34 -9.66 -6.91
C LYS A 169 0.01 -10.00 -5.46
N ILE A 170 0.00 -9.02 -4.57
CA ILE A 170 0.21 -9.25 -3.13
C ILE A 170 -0.98 -9.92 -2.48
N LYS A 171 -2.20 -9.66 -2.98
CA LYS A 171 -3.40 -10.26 -2.44
C LYS A 171 -3.41 -11.78 -2.63
N ASP A 172 -2.85 -12.23 -3.75
CA ASP A 172 -2.96 -13.61 -4.22
C ASP A 172 -1.63 -14.40 -4.18
N GLU A 173 -0.54 -13.87 -4.76
CA GLU A 173 0.70 -14.64 -5.00
C GLU A 173 1.80 -14.37 -3.98
N LEU A 174 1.93 -13.14 -3.49
CA LEU A 174 2.99 -12.74 -2.56
C LEU A 174 2.56 -12.70 -1.09
N SER A 175 1.29 -12.93 -0.81
CA SER A 175 0.74 -12.97 0.55
C SER A 175 1.48 -13.99 1.43
N GLU A 176 1.66 -15.22 0.95
CA GLU A 176 2.30 -16.32 1.69
C GLU A 176 3.79 -16.05 1.98
N PRO A 177 4.64 -15.70 0.99
CA PRO A 177 6.03 -15.34 1.24
C PRO A 177 6.22 -14.18 2.24
N ILE A 178 5.37 -13.14 2.14
CA ILE A 178 5.42 -11.99 3.07
C ILE A 178 5.01 -12.42 4.49
N ILE A 179 3.99 -13.27 4.61
CA ILE A 179 3.55 -13.79 5.90
C ILE A 179 4.64 -14.67 6.53
N GLU A 180 5.23 -15.58 5.75
CA GLU A 180 6.35 -16.42 6.21
C GLU A 180 7.51 -15.57 6.73
N LEU A 181 7.87 -14.53 5.96
CA LEU A 181 8.93 -13.60 6.33
C LEU A 181 8.68 -12.98 7.71
N PHE A 182 7.52 -12.36 7.92
CA PHE A 182 7.22 -11.72 9.20
C PHE A 182 7.04 -12.75 10.32
N MET A 183 6.45 -13.91 10.02
CA MET A 183 6.29 -14.98 11.00
C MET A 183 7.64 -15.45 11.55
N ARG A 184 8.69 -15.47 10.72
CA ARG A 184 10.07 -15.81 11.14
C ARG A 184 10.58 -14.96 12.30
N LYS A 185 10.18 -13.69 12.39
CA LYS A 185 10.61 -12.78 13.48
C LYS A 185 10.09 -13.20 14.85
N TYR A 186 8.94 -13.86 14.87
CA TYR A 186 8.17 -14.11 16.09
C TYR A 186 8.10 -15.60 16.45
N ILE A 187 8.44 -16.48 15.52
CA ILE A 187 8.42 -17.92 15.75
C ILE A 187 9.65 -18.36 16.55
N ASP A 188 9.43 -19.25 17.51
CA ASP A 188 10.52 -19.82 18.31
C ASP A 188 10.97 -21.13 17.69
N GLU A 189 12.19 -21.17 17.19
CA GLU A 189 12.74 -22.36 16.54
C GLU A 189 12.77 -23.61 17.44
N ARG A 190 12.67 -23.46 18.76
CA ARG A 190 12.61 -24.57 19.73
C ARG A 190 11.33 -25.40 19.63
N ILE A 191 10.32 -24.96 18.86
CA ILE A 191 9.10 -25.75 18.62
C ILE A 191 9.30 -26.81 17.52
N PHE A 192 10.36 -26.72 16.73
CA PHE A 192 10.67 -27.65 15.64
C PHE A 192 11.69 -28.71 16.07
N ASN A 193 11.62 -29.88 15.44
CA ASN A 193 12.62 -30.93 15.64
C ASN A 193 12.70 -31.83 14.40
N SER A 194 13.92 -32.05 13.90
CA SER A 194 14.23 -32.91 12.76
C SER A 194 14.66 -34.33 13.12
N LYS A 195 15.21 -34.52 14.33
CA LYS A 195 15.79 -35.80 14.79
C LYS A 195 14.81 -36.64 15.59
N GLY A 196 13.65 -36.08 15.92
CA GLY A 196 12.69 -36.66 16.84
C GLY A 196 13.18 -36.66 18.29
N GLY A 197 12.36 -37.17 19.20
CA GLY A 197 12.67 -37.22 20.63
C GLY A 197 11.40 -37.25 21.49
N PRO A 198 11.50 -37.46 22.80
CA PRO A 198 10.34 -37.44 23.69
C PRO A 198 9.76 -36.02 23.80
N GLY A 199 8.44 -35.87 23.65
CA GLY A 199 7.77 -34.57 23.77
C GLY A 199 6.75 -34.28 22.68
N ALA A 200 6.47 -32.99 22.46
CA ALA A 200 5.65 -32.49 21.36
C ALA A 200 6.45 -31.46 20.57
N TYR A 201 6.39 -31.54 19.25
CA TYR A 201 7.12 -30.67 18.32
C TYR A 201 6.48 -30.69 16.94
N ILE A 202 6.83 -29.70 16.12
CA ILE A 202 6.56 -29.66 14.68
C ILE A 202 7.74 -30.34 13.97
N VAL A 203 7.45 -31.25 13.05
CA VAL A 203 8.48 -31.99 12.30
C VAL A 203 8.94 -31.14 11.12
N VAL A 204 10.25 -31.05 10.93
CA VAL A 204 10.92 -30.37 9.80
C VAL A 204 12.09 -31.27 9.37
N ASN A 205 12.38 -31.45 8.08
CA ASN A 205 13.54 -32.26 7.71
C ASN A 205 14.85 -31.50 7.98
N GLU A 206 15.94 -32.23 8.19
CA GLU A 206 17.25 -31.62 8.47
C GLU A 206 17.74 -30.85 7.23
N GLY A 207 17.96 -29.54 7.38
CA GLY A 207 18.38 -28.64 6.29
C GLY A 207 17.23 -27.95 5.55
N GLU A 208 15.98 -28.29 5.84
CA GLU A 208 14.80 -27.56 5.35
C GLU A 208 14.50 -26.34 6.22
N ASP A 209 13.82 -25.37 5.63
CA ASP A 209 13.35 -24.21 6.36
C ASP A 209 12.19 -24.59 7.31
N PRO A 210 12.26 -24.25 8.61
CA PRO A 210 11.19 -24.56 9.56
C PRO A 210 9.80 -24.08 9.15
N LEU A 211 9.71 -23.04 8.33
CA LEU A 211 8.42 -22.51 7.87
C LEU A 211 7.72 -23.42 6.85
N GLU A 212 8.45 -24.30 6.15
CA GLU A 212 7.86 -25.27 5.21
C GLU A 212 6.95 -26.30 5.91
N ALA A 213 7.01 -26.39 7.24
CA ALA A 213 6.09 -27.22 8.02
C ALA A 213 4.67 -26.60 8.15
N PHE A 214 4.48 -25.36 7.72
CA PHE A 214 3.18 -24.69 7.71
C PHE A 214 2.55 -24.72 6.33
N SER A 215 1.23 -24.87 6.29
CA SER A 215 0.43 -24.63 5.10
C SER A 215 -0.41 -23.38 5.34
N PHE A 216 -0.26 -22.39 4.47
CA PHE A 216 -1.00 -21.14 4.56
C PHE A 216 -2.27 -21.20 3.71
N SER A 217 -3.28 -20.44 4.16
CA SER A 217 -4.49 -20.13 3.40
C SER A 217 -4.88 -18.72 3.81
N ASN A 218 -4.32 -17.75 3.09
CA ASN A 218 -4.44 -16.35 3.44
C ASN A 218 -5.39 -15.63 2.47
N ARG A 219 -5.95 -14.52 2.95
CA ARG A 219 -6.71 -13.55 2.18
C ARG A 219 -6.23 -12.18 2.64
N VAL A 220 -5.23 -11.66 1.95
CA VAL A 220 -4.64 -10.37 2.27
C VAL A 220 -5.31 -9.32 1.39
N PHE A 221 -6.03 -8.38 2.00
CA PHE A 221 -6.76 -7.31 1.30
C PHE A 221 -7.72 -7.78 0.19
N ALA A 222 -8.24 -9.01 0.26
CA ALA A 222 -9.26 -9.50 -0.67
C ALA A 222 -10.54 -8.65 -0.65
N ASP A 223 -10.85 -8.05 0.50
CA ASP A 223 -11.93 -7.07 0.72
C ASP A 223 -11.40 -5.62 0.74
N ASN A 224 -10.16 -5.39 0.28
CA ASN A 224 -9.39 -4.15 0.37
C ASN A 224 -9.13 -3.63 1.80
N LYS A 225 -9.41 -4.43 2.85
CA LYS A 225 -9.43 -3.94 4.23
C LYS A 225 -8.78 -4.86 5.24
N SER A 226 -8.82 -6.16 5.04
CA SER A 226 -8.50 -7.15 6.06
C SER A 226 -7.29 -7.98 5.66
N VAL A 227 -6.41 -8.23 6.61
CA VAL A 227 -5.35 -9.23 6.55
C VAL A 227 -5.86 -10.46 7.29
N ASP A 228 -6.18 -11.51 6.55
CA ASP A 228 -6.68 -12.75 7.12
C ASP A 228 -5.70 -13.90 6.83
N ILE A 229 -5.09 -14.43 7.88
CA ILE A 229 -4.07 -15.47 7.78
C ILE A 229 -4.59 -16.73 8.45
N VAL A 230 -4.67 -17.83 7.71
CA VAL A 230 -4.90 -19.17 8.28
C VAL A 230 -3.64 -20.00 8.10
N VAL A 231 -3.18 -20.61 9.19
CA VAL A 231 -2.03 -21.51 9.21
C VAL A 231 -2.46 -22.88 9.69
N ARG A 232 -2.08 -23.91 8.93
CA ARG A 232 -2.28 -25.31 9.27
C ARG A 232 -0.94 -26.01 9.46
N TYR A 233 -0.84 -26.82 10.51
CA TYR A 233 0.37 -27.57 10.82
C TYR A 233 0.05 -28.81 11.65
N LYS A 234 1.04 -29.70 11.77
CA LYS A 234 0.90 -30.94 12.54
C LYS A 234 1.86 -30.95 13.71
N ILE A 235 1.34 -31.28 14.88
CA ILE A 235 2.14 -31.51 16.08
C ILE A 235 2.29 -33.02 16.26
N LYS A 236 3.55 -33.47 16.24
CA LYS A 236 3.90 -34.84 16.56
C LYS A 236 4.10 -34.96 18.07
N THR A 237 3.37 -35.88 18.70
CA THR A 237 3.56 -36.23 20.11
C THR A 237 4.30 -37.55 20.21
N SER A 238 5.48 -37.54 20.79
CA SER A 238 6.27 -38.73 21.09
C SER A 238 6.17 -39.04 22.57
N LEU A 239 5.10 -39.77 22.93
CA LEU A 239 4.83 -40.27 24.28
C LEU A 239 5.57 -41.60 24.55
N PRO A 240 5.97 -41.91 25.80
CA PRO A 240 6.43 -43.24 26.20
C PRO A 240 5.42 -44.34 25.87
N ILE A 241 4.12 -44.01 25.86
CA ILE A 241 3.04 -44.84 25.37
C ILE A 241 2.37 -44.05 24.25
N ASN A 242 2.65 -44.42 22.99
CA ASN A 242 2.26 -43.66 21.82
C ASN A 242 0.78 -43.88 21.44
N ILE A 243 -0.14 -43.43 22.32
CA ILE A 243 -1.59 -43.60 22.15
C ILE A 243 -2.21 -42.42 21.37
N LEU A 244 -1.52 -41.29 21.29
CA LEU A 244 -2.04 -40.08 20.63
C LEU A 244 -1.60 -40.02 19.17
N PRO A 245 -2.54 -39.85 18.22
CA PRO A 245 -2.21 -39.57 16.82
C PRO A 245 -1.61 -38.16 16.69
N GLU A 246 -1.03 -37.89 15.52
CA GLU A 246 -0.61 -36.52 15.16
C GLU A 246 -1.77 -35.54 15.27
N ILE A 247 -1.54 -34.43 15.97
CA ILE A 247 -2.55 -33.42 16.23
C ILE A 247 -2.50 -32.42 15.08
N HIS A 248 -3.58 -32.33 14.31
CA HIS A 248 -3.73 -31.34 13.26
C HIS A 248 -4.23 -30.04 13.89
N MET A 249 -3.48 -28.96 13.71
CA MET A 249 -3.82 -27.64 14.21
C MET A 249 -4.17 -26.73 13.04
N GLU A 250 -5.21 -25.92 13.24
CA GLU A 250 -5.53 -24.78 12.40
C GLU A 250 -5.65 -23.55 13.31
N GLN A 251 -4.98 -22.48 12.92
CA GLN A 251 -5.00 -21.21 13.62
C GLN A 251 -5.26 -20.08 12.64
N ARG A 252 -5.91 -19.04 13.12
CA ARG A 252 -6.29 -17.88 12.32
C ARG A 252 -5.93 -16.58 13.03
N ALA A 253 -5.41 -15.63 12.27
CA ALA A 253 -5.22 -14.26 12.69
C ALA A 253 -5.92 -13.36 11.67
N THR A 254 -6.80 -12.49 12.15
CA THR A 254 -7.47 -11.50 11.31
C THR A 254 -7.22 -10.12 11.91
N VAL A 255 -6.58 -9.27 11.12
CA VAL A 255 -6.28 -7.88 11.48
C VAL A 255 -6.81 -6.98 10.39
N ARG A 256 -7.24 -5.78 10.76
CA ARG A 256 -7.61 -4.76 9.79
C ARG A 256 -6.35 -4.09 9.26
N GLY A 257 -6.17 -4.11 7.95
CA GLY A 257 -5.23 -3.26 7.25
C GLY A 257 -5.53 -1.80 7.53
N TRP A 258 -4.52 -1.07 7.95
CA TRP A 258 -4.60 0.38 8.05
C TRP A 258 -4.25 0.91 6.66
N MET A 259 -5.16 0.82 5.71
CA MET A 259 -4.99 1.55 4.44
C MET A 259 -5.50 2.99 4.64
N ASN A 260 -5.51 3.81 3.58
CA ASN A 260 -5.84 5.24 3.59
C ASN A 260 -7.32 5.54 3.97
N GLY A 261 -7.76 5.05 5.13
CA GLY A 261 -9.13 4.98 5.60
C GLY A 261 -9.92 3.83 4.98
N ASP A 262 -10.89 3.33 5.76
CA ASP A 262 -12.14 2.89 5.14
C ASP A 262 -12.71 4.12 4.44
N ALA A 263 -12.42 4.27 3.16
CA ALA A 263 -13.41 4.88 2.29
C ALA A 263 -14.64 3.97 2.42
N SER A 264 -15.52 4.28 3.38
CA SER A 264 -16.96 4.09 3.21
C SER A 264 -17.23 4.38 1.75
N ALA A 265 -17.77 3.38 1.04
CA ALA A 265 -18.04 3.36 -0.40
C ALA A 265 -18.03 4.77 -0.99
N PRO A 266 -17.16 5.05 -1.98
CA PRO A 266 -16.72 6.40 -2.30
C PRO A 266 -17.89 7.36 -2.19
N VAL A 267 -17.94 8.11 -1.10
CA VAL A 267 -18.55 9.43 -1.17
C VAL A 267 -17.62 10.09 -2.16
N GLU A 268 -18.10 10.34 -3.38
CA GLU A 268 -17.42 11.18 -4.34
C GLU A 268 -17.11 12.51 -3.63
N VAL A 269 -15.99 12.59 -2.92
CA VAL A 269 -15.31 13.86 -2.74
C VAL A 269 -14.78 14.11 -4.14
N LYS A 270 -15.60 14.77 -4.96
CA LYS A 270 -15.18 15.29 -6.25
C LYS A 270 -13.99 16.19 -5.95
N GLU A 271 -12.79 15.64 -6.07
CA GLU A 271 -11.56 16.42 -5.99
C GLU A 271 -11.76 17.60 -6.94
N SER A 272 -11.75 18.80 -6.39
CA SER A 272 -12.07 19.97 -7.17
C SER A 272 -11.00 20.15 -8.21
N LEU A 273 -11.40 20.48 -9.45
CA LEU A 273 -10.42 20.76 -10.48
C LEU A 273 -9.48 21.90 -10.06
N TRP A 274 -9.96 22.79 -9.17
CA TRP A 274 -9.25 23.93 -8.62
C TRP A 274 -8.23 23.59 -7.52
N ASP A 275 -8.22 22.35 -7.00
CA ASP A 275 -7.22 21.87 -6.03
C ASP A 275 -5.89 21.50 -6.72
N LYS A 276 -5.92 21.27 -8.04
CA LYS A 276 -4.71 20.98 -8.84
C LYS A 276 -3.81 22.21 -8.96
N ALA A 277 -2.56 22.01 -9.38
CA ALA A 277 -1.64 23.13 -9.63
C ALA A 277 -2.17 24.08 -10.73
N PRO A 278 -1.82 25.39 -10.72
CA PRO A 278 -2.33 26.37 -11.68
C PRO A 278 -2.15 26.04 -13.15
N PHE A 279 -1.08 25.33 -13.48
CA PHE A 279 -0.82 24.87 -14.83
C PHE A 279 -1.79 23.74 -15.24
N ASP A 280 -2.08 22.81 -14.32
CA ASP A 280 -2.85 21.59 -14.59
C ASP A 280 -4.35 21.87 -14.68
N TYR A 281 -4.92 22.63 -13.73
CA TYR A 281 -6.32 23.04 -13.85
C TYR A 281 -6.52 23.91 -15.09
N GLY A 282 -5.53 24.75 -15.42
CA GLY A 282 -5.63 25.64 -16.58
C GLY A 282 -5.64 24.88 -17.89
N LYS A 283 -4.79 23.85 -18.02
CA LYS A 283 -4.77 22.97 -19.19
C LYS A 283 -6.10 22.22 -19.36
N GLN A 284 -6.64 21.67 -18.28
CA GLN A 284 -7.89 20.89 -18.32
C GLN A 284 -9.12 21.75 -18.59
N ILE A 285 -9.28 22.90 -17.90
CA ILE A 285 -10.39 23.83 -18.14
C ILE A 285 -10.33 24.36 -19.57
N THR A 286 -9.14 24.72 -20.07
CA THR A 286 -8.98 25.20 -21.45
C THR A 286 -9.43 24.15 -22.46
N ALA A 287 -9.03 22.88 -22.28
CA ALA A 287 -9.43 21.80 -23.18
C ALA A 287 -10.96 21.61 -23.21
N LYS A 288 -11.61 21.60 -22.03
CA LYS A 288 -13.07 21.44 -21.90
C LYS A 288 -13.87 22.63 -22.40
N GLU A 289 -13.43 23.86 -22.15
CA GLU A 289 -14.12 25.05 -22.66
C GLU A 289 -14.01 25.16 -24.18
N LEU A 290 -12.86 24.82 -24.75
CA LEU A 290 -12.66 24.91 -26.21
C LEU A 290 -13.42 23.82 -26.98
N GLU A 291 -13.86 22.72 -26.34
CA GLU A 291 -14.76 21.73 -26.97
C GLU A 291 -16.12 22.32 -27.38
N LYS A 292 -16.55 23.41 -26.73
CA LYS A 292 -17.80 24.10 -27.05
C LYS A 292 -17.72 24.91 -28.34
N TYR A 293 -16.52 25.01 -28.94
CA TYR A 293 -16.26 25.83 -30.12
C TYR A 293 -15.89 24.96 -31.34
N PRO A 294 -16.29 25.37 -32.56
CA PRO A 294 -16.16 24.51 -33.75
C PRO A 294 -14.72 24.09 -34.07
N ASN A 295 -13.73 24.92 -33.72
CA ASN A 295 -12.31 24.60 -33.84
C ASN A 295 -11.60 24.96 -32.54
N ARG A 296 -10.94 23.97 -31.92
CA ARG A 296 -10.25 24.11 -30.63
C ARG A 296 -9.08 25.11 -30.72
N TYR A 297 -8.41 25.18 -31.87
CA TYR A 297 -7.28 26.09 -32.12
C TYR A 297 -7.33 26.64 -33.57
N PRO A 298 -8.12 27.69 -33.81
CA PRO A 298 -8.29 28.25 -35.14
C PRO A 298 -7.11 29.15 -35.53
N ASP A 299 -6.51 28.87 -36.69
CA ASP A 299 -5.47 29.72 -37.29
C ASP A 299 -6.04 30.91 -38.08
N THR A 300 -7.33 30.85 -38.45
CA THR A 300 -8.10 31.92 -39.13
C THR A 300 -9.56 31.87 -38.69
N GLY A 301 -10.32 32.94 -38.94
CA GLY A 301 -11.74 33.04 -38.55
C GLY A 301 -11.93 33.51 -37.11
N ASP A 302 -12.76 32.79 -36.35
CA ASP A 302 -13.11 33.16 -34.98
C ASP A 302 -12.05 32.65 -34.01
N MET A 303 -11.27 33.56 -33.40
CA MET A 303 -10.22 33.19 -32.47
C MET A 303 -10.71 33.14 -31.03
N TYR A 304 -10.25 32.13 -30.29
CA TYR A 304 -10.63 31.89 -28.89
C TYR A 304 -9.37 31.78 -28.00
N GLU A 305 -9.39 32.39 -26.82
CA GLU A 305 -8.42 32.13 -25.76
C GLU A 305 -9.16 31.96 -24.44
N VAL A 306 -8.85 30.88 -23.71
CA VAL A 306 -9.43 30.57 -22.41
C VAL A 306 -8.43 30.89 -21.32
N ARG A 307 -8.88 31.55 -20.26
CA ARG A 307 -8.11 31.81 -19.05
C ARG A 307 -8.91 31.40 -17.83
N SER A 308 -8.48 30.33 -17.17
CA SER A 308 -8.93 29.97 -15.83
C SER A 308 -8.13 30.76 -14.78
N ILE A 309 -8.80 31.35 -13.80
CA ILE A 309 -8.17 32.04 -12.68
C ILE A 309 -8.84 31.63 -11.37
N ASN A 310 -8.07 31.03 -10.45
CA ASN A 310 -8.57 30.68 -9.14
C ASN A 310 -8.57 31.93 -8.23
N LEU A 311 -9.73 32.48 -7.92
CA LEU A 311 -9.89 33.66 -7.07
C LEU A 311 -9.73 33.36 -5.57
N ASP A 312 -9.80 32.09 -5.18
CA ASP A 312 -9.60 31.65 -3.80
C ASP A 312 -8.10 31.50 -3.44
N CYS A 313 -7.17 31.62 -4.40
CA CYS A 313 -5.74 31.53 -4.11
C CYS A 313 -5.18 32.86 -3.56
N GLU A 314 -4.15 32.79 -2.70
CA GLU A 314 -3.57 33.96 -2.00
C GLU A 314 -3.21 35.14 -2.92
N THR A 315 -2.80 34.84 -4.15
CA THR A 315 -2.39 35.87 -5.11
C THR A 315 -3.57 36.64 -5.68
N TYR A 316 -4.71 35.97 -5.91
CA TYR A 316 -5.86 36.52 -6.62
C TYR A 316 -7.08 36.80 -5.73
N LYS A 317 -7.03 36.45 -4.44
CA LYS A 317 -7.92 37.00 -3.41
C LYS A 317 -7.93 38.53 -3.42
N ASP A 318 -6.80 39.16 -3.78
CA ASP A 318 -6.74 40.59 -4.08
C ASP A 318 -7.27 40.87 -5.49
N ILE A 319 -8.48 41.44 -5.56
CA ILE A 319 -9.18 41.77 -6.81
C ILE A 319 -8.35 42.67 -7.74
N LYS A 320 -7.51 43.57 -7.20
CA LYS A 320 -6.65 44.43 -8.04
C LYS A 320 -5.59 43.62 -8.78
N LYS A 321 -5.02 42.60 -8.11
CA LYS A 321 -4.06 41.67 -8.72
C LYS A 321 -4.74 40.78 -9.75
N ALA A 322 -5.93 40.26 -9.45
CA ALA A 322 -6.74 39.48 -10.39
C ALA A 322 -7.06 40.30 -11.66
N LYS A 323 -7.55 41.54 -11.51
CA LYS A 323 -7.84 42.46 -12.62
C LYS A 323 -6.60 42.72 -13.48
N SER A 324 -5.47 43.02 -12.85
CA SER A 324 -4.20 43.28 -13.54
C SER A 324 -3.73 42.07 -14.37
N SER A 325 -3.83 40.87 -13.79
CA SER A 325 -3.44 39.61 -14.46
C SER A 325 -4.33 39.30 -15.67
N LEU A 326 -5.65 39.45 -15.52
CA LEU A 326 -6.61 39.26 -16.60
C LEU A 326 -6.41 40.28 -17.72
N LYS A 327 -6.25 41.56 -17.37
CA LYS A 327 -5.97 42.64 -18.34
C LYS A 327 -4.71 42.38 -19.15
N SER A 328 -3.64 41.94 -18.49
CA SER A 328 -2.38 41.56 -19.16
C SER A 328 -2.60 40.43 -20.17
N SER A 329 -3.38 39.41 -19.79
CA SER A 329 -3.69 38.27 -20.65
C SER A 329 -4.54 38.66 -21.86
N ILE A 330 -5.56 39.49 -21.67
CA ILE A 330 -6.40 40.04 -22.75
C ILE A 330 -5.54 40.85 -23.74
N ASN A 331 -4.65 41.71 -23.23
CA ASN A 331 -3.76 42.51 -24.08
C ASN A 331 -2.77 41.64 -24.87
N LYS A 332 -2.27 40.55 -24.25
CA LYS A 332 -1.41 39.57 -24.92
C LYS A 332 -2.14 38.85 -26.04
N PHE A 333 -3.39 38.43 -25.80
CA PHE A 333 -4.26 37.84 -26.83
C PHE A 333 -4.50 38.81 -27.99
N GLY A 334 -4.87 40.06 -27.68
CA GLY A 334 -5.06 41.10 -28.68
C GLY A 334 -3.82 41.34 -29.53
N SER A 335 -2.65 41.39 -28.91
CA SER A 335 -1.37 41.59 -29.61
C SER A 335 -1.01 40.43 -30.54
N LYS A 336 -1.21 39.18 -30.08
CA LYS A 336 -0.95 37.97 -30.89
C LYS A 336 -1.86 37.88 -32.12
N THR A 337 -3.10 38.33 -31.99
CA THR A 337 -4.13 38.19 -33.04
C THR A 337 -4.24 39.40 -33.94
N LYS A 338 -3.57 40.52 -33.64
CA LYS A 338 -3.66 41.78 -34.40
C LYS A 338 -3.17 41.66 -35.84
N GLY A 339 -2.12 40.87 -36.08
CA GLY A 339 -1.47 40.70 -37.39
C GLY A 339 -1.89 39.45 -38.16
N VAL A 340 -2.78 38.63 -37.60
CA VAL A 340 -3.24 37.39 -38.24
C VAL A 340 -4.29 37.72 -39.30
N GLY A 341 -4.01 37.39 -40.56
CA GLY A 341 -4.94 37.57 -41.66
C GLY A 341 -6.12 36.61 -41.56
N GLY A 342 -7.33 37.08 -41.89
CA GLY A 342 -8.54 36.24 -41.91
C GLY A 342 -9.25 36.08 -40.57
N VAL A 343 -8.90 36.85 -39.53
CA VAL A 343 -9.61 36.83 -38.24
C VAL A 343 -10.94 37.59 -38.34
N THR A 344 -12.05 36.89 -38.14
CA THR A 344 -13.43 37.43 -38.17
C THR A 344 -13.90 37.91 -36.80
N SER A 345 -13.54 37.22 -35.73
CA SER A 345 -13.85 37.62 -34.36
C SER A 345 -12.79 37.18 -33.36
N ARG A 346 -12.77 37.82 -32.19
CA ARG A 346 -11.85 37.51 -31.08
C ARG A 346 -12.66 37.37 -29.81
N THR A 347 -12.65 36.19 -29.20
CA THR A 347 -13.37 35.93 -27.95
C THR A 347 -12.39 35.46 -26.88
N PHE A 348 -12.39 36.16 -25.75
CA PHE A 348 -11.59 35.81 -24.57
C PHE A 348 -12.52 35.28 -23.49
N ILE A 349 -12.28 34.06 -23.02
CA ILE A 349 -13.17 33.32 -22.13
C ILE A 349 -12.49 33.22 -20.77
N ILE A 350 -13.13 33.77 -19.73
CA ILE A 350 -12.64 33.75 -18.36
C ILE A 350 -13.44 32.71 -17.58
N VAL A 351 -12.75 31.79 -16.93
CA VAL A 351 -13.38 30.80 -16.05
C VAL A 351 -12.90 31.03 -14.62
N ILE A 352 -13.84 31.13 -13.69
CA ILE A 352 -13.58 31.28 -12.26
C ILE A 352 -14.27 30.15 -11.47
N PRO A 353 -13.80 29.84 -10.25
CA PRO A 353 -14.44 28.83 -9.40
C PRO A 353 -15.89 29.21 -9.06
N GLU A 354 -16.74 28.22 -8.86
CA GLU A 354 -18.13 28.41 -8.45
C GLU A 354 -18.21 29.09 -7.07
N GLY A 355 -19.11 30.07 -6.92
CA GLY A 355 -19.29 30.81 -5.68
C GLY A 355 -18.28 31.94 -5.47
N THR A 356 -17.48 32.27 -6.48
CA THR A 356 -16.51 33.39 -6.42
C THR A 356 -16.95 34.63 -7.18
N LEU A 357 -18.08 34.58 -7.91
CA LEU A 357 -18.66 35.74 -8.61
C LEU A 357 -19.43 36.69 -7.67
N THR A 358 -18.71 37.35 -6.77
CA THR A 358 -19.27 38.42 -5.93
C THR A 358 -19.58 39.67 -6.76
N ASP A 359 -20.37 40.62 -6.21
CA ASP A 359 -20.68 41.89 -6.90
C ASP A 359 -19.43 42.70 -7.27
N GLU A 360 -18.38 42.63 -6.44
CA GLU A 360 -17.09 43.27 -6.71
C GLU A 360 -16.37 42.61 -7.89
N VAL A 361 -16.32 41.27 -7.92
CA VAL A 361 -15.71 40.50 -9.01
C VAL A 361 -16.47 40.72 -10.32
N LYS A 362 -17.80 40.75 -10.26
CA LYS A 362 -18.66 41.03 -11.42
C LYS A 362 -18.41 42.44 -11.98
N THR A 363 -18.31 43.44 -11.12
CA THR A 363 -17.99 44.81 -11.53
C THR A 363 -16.63 44.86 -12.23
N MET A 364 -15.61 44.19 -11.67
CA MET A 364 -14.29 44.08 -12.25
C MET A 364 -14.29 43.41 -13.64
N LEU A 365 -15.07 42.34 -13.82
CA LEU A 365 -15.18 41.63 -15.10
C LEU A 365 -15.94 42.44 -16.17
N GLU A 366 -16.99 43.17 -15.81
CA GLU A 366 -17.71 44.07 -16.74
C GLU A 366 -16.86 45.27 -17.17
N GLU A 367 -16.03 45.82 -16.27
CA GLU A 367 -15.03 46.83 -16.62
C GLU A 367 -14.02 46.26 -17.66
N LEU A 368 -13.46 45.07 -17.41
CA LEU A 368 -12.53 44.42 -18.33
C LEU A 368 -13.17 44.16 -19.70
N LYS A 369 -14.43 43.74 -19.72
CA LYS A 369 -15.20 43.51 -20.95
C LYS A 369 -15.42 44.78 -21.75
N SER A 370 -15.74 45.90 -21.08
CA SER A 370 -15.92 47.20 -21.72
C SER A 370 -14.58 47.75 -22.27
N GLU A 371 -13.50 47.63 -21.50
CA GLU A 371 -12.14 48.00 -21.91
C GLU A 371 -11.67 47.17 -23.13
N ALA A 372 -11.91 45.86 -23.13
CA ALA A 372 -11.52 44.97 -24.22
C ALA A 372 -12.33 45.21 -25.52
N ALA A 373 -13.62 45.54 -25.40
CA ALA A 373 -14.48 45.83 -26.54
C ALA A 373 -14.09 47.14 -27.25
N SER A 374 -13.64 48.14 -26.49
CA SER A 374 -13.18 49.45 -27.00
C SER A 374 -11.73 49.45 -27.49
N GLY A 375 -10.96 48.39 -27.22
CA GLY A 375 -9.59 48.24 -27.66
C GLY A 375 -9.43 48.01 -29.17
N THR A 376 -8.18 48.08 -29.66
CA THR A 376 -7.81 47.75 -31.05
C THR A 376 -6.72 46.68 -31.08
N PRO A 377 -7.02 45.43 -31.45
CA PRO A 377 -8.31 44.93 -31.98
C PRO A 377 -9.40 44.81 -30.89
N SER A 378 -10.67 44.90 -31.29
CA SER A 378 -11.80 44.67 -30.39
C SER A 378 -11.89 43.20 -30.00
N ILE A 379 -12.06 42.93 -28.70
CA ILE A 379 -12.12 41.57 -28.14
C ILE A 379 -13.41 41.43 -27.33
N LYS A 380 -14.19 40.40 -27.63
CA LYS A 380 -15.37 40.02 -26.86
C LYS A 380 -14.93 39.22 -25.63
N VAL A 381 -15.15 39.74 -24.43
CA VAL A 381 -14.89 38.99 -23.19
C VAL A 381 -16.18 38.30 -22.73
N VAL A 382 -16.08 37.01 -22.42
CA VAL A 382 -17.13 36.19 -21.81
C VAL A 382 -16.56 35.61 -20.53
N TYR A 383 -17.36 35.51 -19.48
CA TYR A 383 -16.94 34.90 -18.22
C TYR A 383 -18.01 33.94 -17.70
N SER A 384 -17.59 32.90 -16.98
CA SER A 384 -18.47 31.91 -16.37
C SER A 384 -17.86 31.33 -15.09
N GLU A 385 -18.73 30.97 -14.15
CA GLU A 385 -18.38 30.07 -13.05
C GLU A 385 -18.43 28.62 -13.53
N GLY A 386 -17.53 27.77 -13.02
CA GLY A 386 -17.62 26.34 -13.29
C GLY A 386 -16.48 25.53 -12.69
N TYR A 387 -16.61 24.21 -12.84
CA TYR A 387 -15.64 23.20 -12.43
C TYR A 387 -15.46 23.12 -10.90
N GLY A 388 -16.51 23.46 -10.14
CA GLY A 388 -16.52 23.42 -8.68
C GLY A 388 -15.76 24.57 -8.02
N ARG A 389 -15.39 24.39 -6.75
CA ARG A 389 -14.63 25.34 -5.93
C ARG A 389 -13.51 24.63 -5.18
N GLN A 390 -12.42 25.32 -4.86
CA GLN A 390 -11.27 24.73 -4.15
C GLN A 390 -11.69 24.17 -2.78
N SER A 391 -11.22 22.98 -2.41
CA SER A 391 -11.73 22.22 -1.24
C SER A 391 -11.28 22.76 0.12
N ASN A 392 -10.21 23.56 0.16
CA ASN A 392 -9.63 24.12 1.40
C ASN A 392 -9.95 25.62 1.61
N VAL A 393 -11.08 26.11 1.12
CA VAL A 393 -11.54 27.46 1.50
C VAL A 393 -12.13 27.35 2.90
N ASP A 394 -11.39 27.82 3.92
CA ASP A 394 -11.82 27.86 5.32
C ASP A 394 -13.33 28.14 5.41
N GLU A 395 -14.11 27.13 5.81
CA GLU A 395 -15.48 27.30 6.31
C GLU A 395 -15.40 27.95 7.70
N SER A 396 -14.90 29.19 7.74
CA SER A 396 -14.93 30.04 8.91
C SER A 396 -15.73 31.31 8.61
N SER A 397 -16.95 31.13 8.07
CA SER A 397 -17.97 32.18 8.06
C SER A 397 -19.30 31.67 7.51
N GLU A 398 -20.00 30.86 8.30
CA GLU A 398 -21.47 30.95 8.44
C GLU A 398 -21.86 30.84 9.92
#